data_AF-A0A941YVY3-F1
#
_entry.id   AF-A0A941YVY3-F1
#
_cell.length_a   1.000
_cell.length_b   1.000
_cell.length_c   1.000
_cell.angle_alpha   90.00
_cell.angle_beta   90.00
_cell.angle_gamma   90.00
#
_symmetry.space_group_name_H-M   'P 1'
#
loop_
_entity.id
_entity.type
_entity.pdbx_description
1 polymer ?
#
loop_
_entity_poly.entity_id
_entity_poly.type
_entity_poly.pdbx_seq_one_letter_code
_entity_poly.pdbx_strand_id
1 'polypeptide(L)'
;MADPRAYIRDGAEIYRRSFAIIRAESDLSRFSPDEEKVAVRIIHACGMVEVAREIVMSPGFADNARWALIGGAPILCDSRMVANGITRARLPAGNEVVCTLGDPSVPELAQRIGNTRSAAAMELWRDRLGGSVVAIGNAPTA
;
A
#
# COMPACT_ATOMS: atom_id res chain seq x y z
N MET A 1 18.02 27.77 -28.30
CA MET A 1 18.25 27.22 -26.94
C MET A 1 16.92 26.77 -26.39
N ALA A 2 16.81 25.57 -25.83
CA ALA A 2 15.60 25.13 -25.15
C ALA A 2 15.37 25.98 -23.89
N ASP A 3 14.11 26.30 -23.58
CA ASP A 3 13.75 27.01 -22.35
C ASP A 3 14.19 26.17 -21.12
N PRO A 4 15.04 26.69 -20.23
CA PRO A 4 15.51 25.96 -19.04
C PRO A 4 14.37 25.61 -18.06
N ARG A 5 13.17 26.14 -18.25
CA ARG A 5 11.95 25.79 -17.49
C ARG A 5 11.02 24.85 -18.25
N ALA A 6 11.43 24.30 -19.39
CA ALA A 6 10.65 23.31 -20.11
C ALA A 6 10.62 21.98 -19.33
N TYR A 7 9.41 21.49 -19.02
CA TYR A 7 9.20 20.18 -18.39
C TYR A 7 7.92 19.53 -18.94
N ILE A 8 7.81 18.21 -18.79
CA ILE A 8 6.65 17.44 -19.24
C ILE A 8 5.45 17.79 -18.36
N ARG A 9 4.32 18.18 -18.97
CA ARG A 9 3.08 18.51 -18.25
C ARG A 9 1.98 17.47 -18.39
N ASP A 10 2.19 16.46 -19.23
CA ASP A 10 1.29 15.33 -19.38
C ASP A 10 1.56 14.28 -18.29
N GLY A 11 0.59 14.11 -17.38
CA GLY A 11 0.68 13.16 -16.29
C GLY A 11 0.83 11.70 -16.75
N ALA A 12 0.18 11.31 -17.86
CA ALA A 12 0.29 9.95 -18.38
C ALA A 12 1.70 9.67 -18.91
N GLU A 13 2.27 10.64 -19.62
CA GLU A 13 3.65 10.57 -20.11
C GLU A 13 4.66 10.57 -18.95
N ILE A 14 4.42 11.35 -17.90
CA ILE A 14 5.23 11.33 -16.67
C ILE A 14 5.24 9.91 -16.05
N TYR A 15 4.06 9.30 -15.87
CA TYR A 15 3.97 7.93 -15.34
C TYR A 15 4.68 6.91 -16.24
N ARG A 16 4.47 7.01 -17.56
CA ARG A 16 5.10 6.11 -18.53
C ARG A 16 6.63 6.19 -18.46
N ARG A 17 7.20 7.40 -18.45
CA ARG A 17 8.64 7.61 -18.34
C ARG A 17 9.18 7.19 -16.98
N SER A 18 8.51 7.55 -15.90
CA SER A 18 8.92 7.17 -14.54
C SER A 18 9.05 5.65 -14.41
N PHE A 19 8.05 4.88 -14.87
CA PHE A 19 8.11 3.43 -14.79
C PHE A 19 9.16 2.81 -15.73
N ALA A 20 9.40 3.42 -16.88
CA ALA A 20 10.47 2.99 -17.77
C ALA A 20 11.86 3.20 -17.13
N ILE A 21 12.09 4.34 -16.47
CA ILE A 21 13.32 4.66 -15.76
C ILE A 21 13.54 3.67 -14.60
N ILE A 22 12.53 3.44 -13.78
CA ILE A 22 12.61 2.48 -12.65
C ILE A 22 13.02 1.08 -13.15
N ARG A 23 12.40 0.58 -14.21
CA ARG A 23 12.76 -0.73 -14.77
C ARG A 23 14.18 -0.79 -15.35
N ALA A 24 14.69 0.33 -15.83
CA ALA A 24 16.06 0.41 -16.36
C ALA A 24 17.10 0.49 -15.24
N GLU A 25 16.75 1.00 -14.05
CA GLU A 25 17.69 1.28 -12.96
C GLU A 25 17.60 0.29 -11.78
N SER A 26 16.50 -0.44 -11.64
CA SER A 26 16.29 -1.39 -10.54
C SER A 26 16.61 -2.83 -10.93
N ASP A 27 17.23 -3.59 -10.02
CA ASP A 27 17.31 -5.06 -10.13
C ASP A 27 15.97 -5.68 -9.68
N LEU A 28 15.21 -6.16 -10.66
CA LEU A 28 13.89 -6.76 -10.47
C LEU A 28 13.88 -8.26 -10.81
N SER A 29 15.05 -8.85 -11.09
CA SER A 29 15.19 -10.20 -11.65
C SER A 29 14.61 -11.32 -10.78
N ARG A 30 14.50 -11.08 -9.46
CA ARG A 30 13.96 -12.03 -8.49
C ARG A 30 12.43 -12.03 -8.38
N PHE A 31 11.75 -11.04 -8.95
CA PHE A 31 10.30 -10.91 -8.83
C PHE A 31 9.60 -11.62 -9.98
N SER A 32 8.46 -12.25 -9.70
CA SER A 32 7.53 -12.68 -10.74
C SER A 32 6.95 -11.47 -11.51
N PRO A 33 6.33 -11.67 -12.69
CA PRO A 33 5.71 -10.56 -13.43
C PRO A 33 4.65 -9.77 -12.64
N ASP A 34 3.96 -10.40 -11.69
CA ASP A 34 2.96 -9.72 -10.85
C ASP A 34 3.59 -9.05 -9.63
N GLU A 35 4.62 -9.65 -9.05
CA GLU A 35 5.43 -9.05 -7.99
C GLU A 35 6.21 -7.82 -8.51
N GLU A 36 6.73 -7.86 -9.73
CA GLU A 36 7.45 -6.75 -10.37
C GLU A 36 6.58 -5.49 -10.44
N LYS A 37 5.29 -5.63 -10.77
CA LYS A 37 4.35 -4.50 -10.80
C LYS A 37 4.19 -3.85 -9.42
N VAL A 38 4.21 -4.65 -8.35
CA VAL A 38 4.15 -4.16 -6.97
C VAL A 38 5.45 -3.44 -6.63
N ALA A 39 6.60 -4.06 -6.91
CA ALA A 39 7.93 -3.50 -6.64
C ALA A 39 8.14 -2.15 -7.34
N VAL A 40 7.81 -2.06 -8.64
CA VAL A 40 7.91 -0.82 -9.42
C VAL A 40 7.05 0.30 -8.82
N ARG A 41 5.84 -0.01 -8.32
CA ARG A 41 5.00 1.02 -7.65
C ARG A 41 5.56 1.45 -6.31
N ILE A 42 6.18 0.55 -5.54
CA ILE A 42 6.84 0.89 -4.28
C ILE A 42 8.00 1.86 -4.56
N ILE A 43 8.88 1.52 -5.51
CA ILE A 43 10.00 2.36 -5.94
C ILE A 43 9.51 3.72 -6.44
N HIS A 44 8.45 3.74 -7.26
CA HIS A 44 7.86 4.99 -7.75
C HIS A 44 7.37 5.89 -6.61
N ALA A 45 6.79 5.31 -5.55
CA ALA A 45 6.24 6.06 -4.44
C ALA A 45 7.33 6.66 -3.54
N CYS A 46 8.48 5.98 -3.36
CA CYS A 46 9.55 6.43 -2.47
C CYS A 46 10.74 7.08 -3.18
N GLY A 47 10.90 6.89 -4.49
CA GLY A 47 12.00 7.43 -5.28
C GLY A 47 13.35 6.72 -5.08
N MET A 48 13.38 5.54 -4.47
CA MET A 48 14.59 4.78 -4.13
C MET A 48 14.61 3.44 -4.86
N VAL A 49 15.48 3.26 -5.85
CA VAL A 49 15.57 2.03 -6.68
C VAL A 49 16.10 0.83 -5.90
N GLU A 50 16.93 1.09 -4.90
CA GLU A 50 17.59 0.12 -4.02
C GLU A 50 16.62 -0.63 -3.10
N VAL A 51 15.44 -0.05 -2.83
CA VAL A 51 14.40 -0.68 -1.99
C VAL A 51 13.94 -2.01 -2.58
N ALA A 52 14.16 -2.24 -3.88
CA ALA A 52 13.96 -3.53 -4.53
C ALA A 52 14.63 -4.69 -3.79
N ARG A 53 15.70 -4.46 -3.01
CA ARG A 53 16.40 -5.49 -2.22
C ARG A 53 15.71 -5.83 -0.91
N GLU A 54 14.90 -4.91 -0.38
CA GLU A 54 14.26 -5.05 0.94
C GLU A 54 12.83 -5.62 0.85
N ILE A 55 12.24 -5.62 -0.35
CA ILE A 55 10.86 -6.08 -0.56
C ILE A 55 10.76 -7.60 -0.41
N VAL A 56 10.03 -8.08 0.59
CA VAL A 56 9.75 -9.51 0.72
C VAL A 56 8.27 -9.76 0.42
N MET A 57 8.00 -10.69 -0.50
CA MET A 57 6.67 -11.18 -0.79
C MET A 57 6.68 -12.69 -0.54
N SER A 58 5.75 -13.16 0.29
CA SER A 58 5.59 -14.60 0.51
C SER A 58 5.08 -15.27 -0.77
N PRO A 59 5.36 -16.58 -0.97
CA PRO A 59 4.90 -17.28 -2.16
C PRO A 59 3.38 -17.11 -2.39
N GLY A 60 3.01 -16.61 -3.58
CA GLY A 60 1.63 -16.37 -3.98
C GLY A 60 0.98 -15.12 -3.37
N PHE A 61 1.70 -14.28 -2.62
CA PHE A 61 1.16 -13.06 -2.01
C PHE A 61 0.48 -12.14 -3.04
N ALA A 62 1.18 -11.81 -4.13
CA ALA A 62 0.67 -10.87 -5.13
C ALA A 62 -0.65 -11.35 -5.75
N ASP A 63 -0.73 -12.63 -6.10
CA ASP A 63 -1.93 -13.23 -6.67
C ASP A 63 -3.07 -13.35 -5.66
N ASN A 64 -2.80 -13.87 -4.47
CA ASN A 64 -3.82 -14.06 -3.44
C ASN A 64 -4.42 -12.72 -3.00
N ALA A 65 -3.59 -11.70 -2.78
CA ALA A 65 -4.06 -10.36 -2.43
C ALA A 65 -4.87 -9.74 -3.58
N ARG A 66 -4.41 -9.89 -4.83
CA ARG A 66 -5.14 -9.41 -6.01
C ARG A 66 -6.51 -10.06 -6.11
N TRP A 67 -6.60 -11.38 -5.96
CA TRP A 67 -7.87 -12.09 -6.05
C TRP A 67 -8.81 -11.81 -4.88
N ALA A 68 -8.28 -11.61 -3.66
CA ALA A 68 -9.08 -11.14 -2.53
C ALA A 68 -9.73 -9.78 -2.84
N LEU A 69 -8.97 -8.81 -3.38
CA LEU A 69 -9.50 -7.51 -3.76
C LEU A 69 -10.51 -7.59 -4.91
N ILE A 70 -10.28 -8.46 -5.89
CA ILE A 70 -11.27 -8.71 -6.97
C ILE A 70 -12.55 -9.33 -6.38
N GLY A 71 -12.43 -10.18 -5.36
CA GLY A 71 -13.54 -10.76 -4.62
C GLY A 71 -14.26 -9.81 -3.66
N GLY A 72 -13.83 -8.55 -3.55
CA GLY A 72 -14.48 -7.56 -2.68
C GLY A 72 -13.91 -7.47 -1.26
N ALA A 73 -12.76 -8.09 -0.98
CA ALA A 73 -12.15 -8.06 0.34
C ALA A 73 -11.87 -6.62 0.81
N PRO A 74 -12.18 -6.28 2.08
CA PRO A 74 -11.86 -4.97 2.61
C PRO A 74 -10.34 -4.81 2.81
N ILE A 75 -9.87 -3.57 2.71
CA ILE A 75 -8.50 -3.18 3.04
C ILE A 75 -8.47 -2.57 4.44
N LEU A 76 -7.79 -3.23 5.37
CA LEU A 76 -7.67 -2.79 6.77
C LEU A 76 -6.35 -2.06 6.97
N CYS A 77 -6.41 -0.77 7.24
CA CYS A 77 -5.26 0.13 7.30
C CYS A 77 -4.96 0.57 8.73
N ASP A 78 -3.71 0.45 9.17
CA ASP A 78 -3.26 0.90 10.49
C ASP A 78 -3.35 2.42 10.67
N SER A 79 -3.23 3.18 9.57
CA SER A 79 -3.11 4.64 9.59
C SER A 79 -3.93 5.32 8.49
N ARG A 80 -4.33 6.57 8.76
CA ARG A 80 -5.08 7.39 7.80
C ARG A 80 -4.25 7.72 6.55
N MET A 81 -2.92 7.80 6.68
CA MET A 81 -2.04 8.04 5.53
C MET A 81 -2.12 6.90 4.52
N VAL A 82 -2.03 5.64 4.97
CA VAL A 82 -2.20 4.47 4.10
C VAL A 82 -3.60 4.47 3.48
N ALA A 83 -4.64 4.65 4.30
CA ALA A 83 -6.02 4.66 3.81
C ALA A 83 -6.30 5.74 2.75
N ASN A 84 -5.71 6.93 2.90
CA ASN A 84 -5.86 8.04 1.97
C ASN A 84 -4.98 7.91 0.71
N GLY A 85 -3.86 7.19 0.79
CA GLY A 85 -2.99 6.92 -0.35
C GLY A 85 -3.61 5.95 -1.36
N ILE A 86 -4.62 5.18 -0.97
CA ILE A 86 -5.30 4.22 -1.85
C ILE A 86 -6.18 4.98 -2.85
N THR A 87 -5.82 4.89 -4.13
CA THR A 87 -6.59 5.49 -5.24
C THR A 87 -7.90 4.71 -5.43
N ARG A 88 -9.01 5.28 -4.95
CA ARG A 88 -10.35 4.62 -4.96
C ARG A 88 -10.79 4.16 -6.35
N ALA A 89 -10.53 4.95 -7.38
CA ALA A 89 -10.87 4.61 -8.77
C ALA A 89 -10.16 3.36 -9.33
N ARG A 90 -9.14 2.83 -8.63
CA ARG A 90 -8.41 1.61 -9.01
C ARG A 90 -8.91 0.36 -8.28
N LEU A 91 -9.88 0.48 -7.36
CA LEU A 91 -10.40 -0.66 -6.60
C LEU A 91 -11.36 -1.47 -7.48
N PRO A 92 -11.14 -2.79 -7.64
CA PRO A 92 -11.85 -3.59 -8.66
C PRO A 92 -13.31 -3.91 -8.32
N ALA A 93 -13.69 -3.89 -7.04
CA ALA A 93 -15.00 -4.34 -6.59
C ALA A 93 -15.64 -3.39 -5.55
N GLY A 94 -15.32 -2.09 -5.62
CA GLY A 94 -15.81 -1.13 -4.63
C GLY A 94 -15.31 -1.41 -3.20
N ASN A 95 -14.13 -2.06 -3.08
CA ASN A 95 -13.55 -2.50 -1.83
C ASN A 95 -13.55 -1.38 -0.77
N GLU A 96 -14.02 -1.71 0.43
CA GLU A 96 -13.89 -0.80 1.55
C GLU A 96 -12.42 -0.60 1.92
N VAL A 97 -12.08 0.61 2.35
CA VAL A 97 -10.77 0.90 2.94
C VAL A 97 -11.04 1.50 4.30
N VAL A 98 -10.61 0.80 5.34
CA VAL A 98 -11.01 1.07 6.71
C VAL A 98 -9.79 1.33 7.57
N CYS A 99 -9.88 2.39 8.36
CA CYS A 99 -8.88 2.78 9.34
C CYS A 99 -9.60 3.16 10.63
N THR A 100 -9.53 2.29 11.62
CA THR A 100 -10.23 2.45 12.91
C THR A 100 -9.43 3.27 13.91
N LEU A 101 -8.21 3.71 13.58
CA LEU A 101 -7.35 4.51 14.46
C LEU A 101 -8.03 5.78 15.01
N GLY A 102 -8.97 6.33 14.25
CA GLY A 102 -9.73 7.52 14.64
C GLY A 102 -11.04 7.24 15.39
N ASP A 103 -11.35 5.98 15.67
CA ASP A 103 -12.57 5.61 16.39
C ASP A 103 -12.54 6.15 17.84
N PRO A 104 -13.63 6.76 18.35
CA PRO A 104 -13.66 7.34 19.68
C PRO A 104 -13.36 6.36 20.83
N SER A 105 -13.57 5.06 20.63
CA SER A 105 -13.33 4.02 21.65
C SER A 105 -11.85 3.63 21.78
N VAL A 106 -11.03 3.90 20.76
CA VAL A 106 -9.63 3.45 20.69
C VAL A 106 -8.74 3.99 21.82
N PRO A 107 -8.80 5.28 22.22
CA PRO A 107 -7.99 5.77 23.34
C PRO A 107 -8.24 5.02 24.65
N GLU A 108 -9.50 4.73 24.98
CA GLU A 108 -9.86 4.00 26.20
C GLU A 108 -9.45 2.52 26.09
N LEU A 109 -9.66 1.91 24.91
CA LEU A 109 -9.25 0.53 24.66
C LEU A 109 -7.73 0.35 24.79
N ALA A 110 -6.95 1.29 24.25
CA ALA A 110 -5.49 1.29 24.34
C ALA A 110 -4.99 1.34 25.79
N GLN A 111 -5.62 2.18 26.63
CA GLN A 111 -5.32 2.22 28.07
C GLN A 111 -5.65 0.89 28.75
N ARG A 112 -6.81 0.30 28.44
CA ARG A 112 -7.29 -0.95 29.05
C ARG A 112 -6.38 -2.15 28.75
N ILE A 113 -5.89 -2.24 27.51
CA ILE A 113 -5.01 -3.35 27.08
C ILE A 113 -3.52 -3.05 27.30
N GLY A 114 -3.18 -1.83 27.76
CA GLY A 114 -1.79 -1.42 28.00
C GLY A 114 -0.94 -1.36 26.73
N ASN A 115 -1.50 -0.91 25.61
CA ASN A 115 -0.80 -0.87 24.31
C ASN A 115 -1.05 0.45 23.56
N THR A 116 -0.46 0.62 22.37
CA THR A 116 -0.64 1.81 21.53
C THR A 116 -2.05 1.89 20.97
N ARG A 117 -2.45 3.09 20.53
CA ARG A 117 -3.73 3.29 19.83
C ARG A 117 -3.81 2.50 18.52
N SER A 118 -2.70 2.35 17.80
CA SER A 118 -2.67 1.59 16.55
C SER A 118 -2.90 0.10 16.81
N ALA A 119 -2.25 -0.46 17.82
CA ALA A 119 -2.48 -1.84 18.25
C ALA A 119 -3.94 -2.06 18.69
N ALA A 120 -4.45 -1.18 19.55
CA ALA A 120 -5.83 -1.24 20.03
C ALA A 120 -6.86 -1.10 18.91
N ALA A 121 -6.58 -0.30 17.88
CA ALA A 121 -7.50 -0.11 16.76
C ALA A 121 -7.77 -1.39 15.97
N MET A 122 -6.86 -2.37 15.99
CA MET A 122 -7.03 -3.66 15.32
C MET A 122 -8.05 -4.57 15.99
N GLU A 123 -8.32 -4.36 17.27
CA GLU A 123 -9.40 -5.08 17.97
C GLU A 123 -10.76 -4.83 17.31
N LEU A 124 -10.94 -3.65 16.71
CA LEU A 124 -12.14 -3.28 15.96
C LEU A 124 -12.20 -3.94 14.57
N TRP A 125 -11.21 -4.75 14.18
CA TRP A 125 -11.18 -5.47 12.91
C TRP A 125 -11.62 -6.92 13.04
N ARG A 126 -11.84 -7.45 14.25
CA ARG A 126 -12.04 -8.89 14.53
C ARG A 126 -13.02 -9.55 13.55
N ASP A 127 -14.20 -8.97 13.37
CA ASP A 127 -15.26 -9.53 12.53
C ASP A 127 -15.00 -9.38 11.02
N ARG A 128 -13.96 -8.64 10.64
CA ARG A 128 -13.62 -8.30 9.25
C ARG A 128 -12.28 -8.83 8.81
N LEU A 129 -11.50 -9.44 9.73
CA LEU A 129 -10.14 -9.85 9.47
C LEU A 129 -10.07 -11.02 8.48
N GLY A 130 -11.01 -11.97 8.58
CA GLY A 130 -11.08 -13.14 7.71
C GLY A 130 -11.21 -12.75 6.24
N GLY A 131 -10.22 -13.13 5.42
CA GLY A 131 -10.21 -12.86 3.97
C GLY A 131 -9.90 -11.41 3.58
N SER A 132 -9.62 -10.52 4.54
CA SER A 132 -9.23 -9.13 4.27
C SER A 132 -7.81 -8.99 3.72
N VAL A 133 -7.51 -7.82 3.16
CA VAL A 133 -6.14 -7.39 2.86
C VAL A 133 -5.70 -6.38 3.93
N VAL A 134 -4.76 -6.79 4.78
CA VAL A 134 -4.23 -5.92 5.84
C VAL A 134 -3.05 -5.09 5.31
N ALA A 135 -3.07 -3.79 5.59
CA ALA A 135 -2.05 -2.83 5.18
C ALA A 135 -1.55 -2.04 6.40
N ILE A 136 -0.44 -2.49 6.98
CA ILE A 136 0.27 -1.81 8.08
C ILE A 136 1.43 -1.03 7.46
N GLY A 137 1.32 0.30 7.43
CA GLY A 137 2.28 1.17 6.76
C GLY A 137 2.93 2.22 7.66
N ASN A 138 2.63 2.23 8.96
CA ASN A 138 3.21 3.19 9.90
C ASN A 138 3.61 2.55 11.23
N ALA A 139 2.66 1.96 11.95
CA ALA A 139 2.85 1.57 13.34
C ALA A 139 3.29 0.10 13.49
N PRO A 140 4.53 -0.18 13.94
CA PRO A 140 5.01 -1.56 14.13
C PRO A 140 4.31 -2.33 15.27
N THR A 141 3.47 -1.64 16.04
CA THR A 141 2.71 -2.23 17.16
C THR A 141 1.31 -2.64 16.78
N ALA A 142 0.82 -2.20 15.62
CA ALA A 142 -0.30 -2.84 14.94
C ALA A 142 0.22 -4.19 14.42
#